data_AF-E3EL13-F1
#
_entry.id   AF-E3EL13-F1
#
_cell.length_a   1.000
_cell.length_b   1.000
_cell.length_c   1.000
_cell.angle_alpha   90.00
_cell.angle_beta   90.00
_cell.angle_gamma   90.00
#
_symmetry.space_group_name_H-M   'P 1'
#
loop_
_entity.id
_entity.type
_entity.pdbx_description
1 polymer ?
#
loop_
_entity_poly.entity_id
_entity_poly.type
_entity_poly.pdbx_seq_one_letter_code
_entity_poly.pdbx_strand_id
1 'polypeptide(L)'
;MKNQEKVILNPDQKVVALKSTKELFFAAKQLHDWITEDNLSKKMGGILPSLIESHFTDVAKVLDYNSKLTMEQEERYQEIRRANERIHELEKQLGEQKPIDGLAEQLEYLSRVVSDWWNEYGFHHVSEASFTRSGIYKAKFSFMLEYLSTFSKTPVTDKENRKERIQELIEEGWDILHEENGYSPKLVDNDNNRSRLINLIKSRFPSAKIIRTGNWLTDDDNAFTFRDIEVYIYDLHDIITAQVEEEQS
;
A
#
# COMPACT_ATOMS: atom_id res chain seq x y z
N MET A 1 15.75 5.99 -63.55
CA MET A 1 15.52 5.74 -62.10
C MET A 1 14.58 4.55 -62.00
N LYS A 2 14.98 3.45 -61.34
CA LYS A 2 14.11 2.28 -61.14
C LYS A 2 12.94 2.71 -60.23
N ASN A 3 11.71 2.40 -60.62
CA ASN A 3 10.51 2.64 -59.83
C ASN A 3 10.63 1.84 -58.53
N GLN A 4 10.69 2.50 -57.37
CA GLN A 4 10.72 1.82 -56.07
C GLN A 4 9.31 1.32 -55.74
N GLU A 5 9.20 0.06 -55.34
CA GLU A 5 7.95 -0.51 -54.81
C GLU A 5 7.57 0.19 -53.50
N LYS A 6 6.29 0.53 -53.35
CA LYS A 6 5.75 1.18 -52.15
C LYS A 6 5.26 0.11 -51.17
N VAL A 7 5.50 0.31 -49.89
CA VAL A 7 4.89 -0.50 -48.82
C VAL A 7 3.38 -0.29 -48.82
N ILE A 8 2.61 -1.39 -48.88
CA ILE A 8 1.15 -1.37 -48.85
C ILE A 8 0.70 -1.79 -47.44
N LEU A 9 0.15 -0.86 -46.68
CA LEU A 9 -0.40 -1.11 -45.34
C LEU A 9 -1.93 -1.17 -45.40
N ASN A 10 -2.51 -2.10 -44.65
CA ASN A 10 -3.96 -2.11 -44.43
C ASN A 10 -4.38 -0.93 -43.51
N PRO A 11 -5.69 -0.62 -43.40
CA PRO A 11 -6.16 0.51 -42.60
C PRO A 11 -5.66 0.50 -41.15
N ASP A 12 -5.68 -0.65 -40.48
CA ASP A 12 -5.29 -0.78 -39.07
C ASP A 12 -3.78 -0.64 -38.90
N GLN A 13 -2.99 -1.31 -39.74
CA GLN A 13 -1.54 -1.19 -39.80
C GLN A 13 -1.11 0.26 -40.02
N LYS A 14 -1.80 0.98 -40.91
CA LYS A 14 -1.52 2.39 -41.15
C LYS A 14 -1.74 3.25 -39.90
N VAL A 15 -2.83 3.03 -39.18
CA VAL A 15 -3.11 3.75 -37.91
C VAL A 15 -2.06 3.43 -36.85
N VAL A 16 -1.72 2.16 -36.66
CA VAL A 16 -0.70 1.73 -35.68
C VAL A 16 0.68 2.29 -36.03
N ALA A 17 1.09 2.23 -37.30
CA ALA A 17 2.35 2.78 -37.76
C ALA A 17 2.42 4.30 -37.54
N LEU A 18 1.36 5.04 -37.89
CA LEU A 18 1.33 6.50 -37.70
C LEU A 18 1.39 6.90 -36.23
N LYS A 19 0.71 6.17 -35.35
CA LYS A 19 0.80 6.38 -33.90
C LYS A 19 2.22 6.11 -33.40
N SER A 20 2.77 4.94 -33.70
CA SER A 20 4.07 4.51 -33.17
C SER A 20 5.21 5.37 -33.71
N THR A 21 5.17 5.77 -34.99
CA THR A 21 6.16 6.71 -35.56
C THR A 21 6.08 8.10 -34.95
N LYS A 22 4.86 8.59 -34.63
CA LYS A 22 4.67 9.86 -33.93
C LYS A 22 5.25 9.82 -32.51
N GLU A 23 5.00 8.75 -31.77
CA GLU A 23 5.53 8.55 -30.42
C GLU A 23 7.06 8.41 -30.44
N LEU A 24 7.61 7.64 -31.38
CA LEU A 24 9.05 7.55 -31.64
C LEU A 24 9.68 8.93 -31.89
N PHE A 25 9.05 9.73 -32.75
CA PHE A 25 9.52 11.08 -33.05
C PHE A 25 9.55 11.97 -31.80
N PHE A 26 8.49 11.94 -30.98
CA PHE A 26 8.45 12.75 -29.76
C PHE A 26 9.50 12.30 -28.73
N ALA A 27 9.68 10.99 -28.54
CA ALA A 27 10.69 10.47 -27.62
C ALA A 27 12.11 10.89 -28.06
N ALA A 28 12.41 10.77 -29.36
CA ALA A 28 13.69 11.20 -29.92
C ALA A 28 13.88 12.73 -29.83
N LYS A 29 12.84 13.52 -30.12
CA LYS A 29 12.86 14.98 -29.98
C LYS A 29 13.10 15.41 -28.54
N GLN A 30 12.38 14.80 -27.59
CA GLN A 30 12.52 15.13 -26.17
C GLN A 30 13.94 14.85 -25.67
N LEU A 31 14.53 13.73 -26.10
CA LEU A 31 15.91 13.39 -25.78
C LEU A 31 16.89 14.42 -26.36
N HIS A 32 16.72 14.78 -27.63
CA HIS A 32 17.53 15.82 -28.27
C HIS A 32 17.43 17.17 -27.55
N ASP A 33 16.22 17.62 -27.24
CA ASP A 33 15.96 18.92 -26.61
C ASP A 33 16.60 18.95 -25.20
N TRP A 34 16.43 17.90 -24.40
CA TRP A 34 17.03 17.84 -23.06
C TRP A 34 18.54 17.69 -23.05
N ILE A 35 19.14 17.06 -24.06
CA ILE A 35 20.60 17.08 -24.23
C ILE A 35 21.07 18.49 -24.59
N THR A 36 20.35 19.17 -25.49
CA THR A 36 20.71 20.53 -25.95
C THR A 36 20.60 21.56 -24.83
N GLU A 37 19.60 21.43 -23.97
CA GLU A 37 19.35 22.33 -22.84
C GLU A 37 20.10 21.93 -21.55
N ASP A 38 20.94 20.89 -21.60
CA ASP A 38 21.65 20.31 -20.43
C ASP A 38 20.71 19.94 -19.25
N ASN A 39 19.49 19.53 -19.59
CA ASN A 39 18.42 19.17 -18.64
C ASN A 39 18.21 17.65 -18.51
N LEU A 40 19.04 16.83 -19.17
CA LEU A 40 18.90 15.37 -19.14
C LEU A 40 19.37 14.76 -17.81
N SER A 41 18.42 14.43 -16.94
CA SER A 41 18.73 13.68 -15.72
C SER A 41 19.18 12.24 -16.01
N LYS A 42 20.00 11.64 -15.11
CA LYS A 42 20.44 10.24 -15.20
C LYS A 42 19.28 9.25 -15.36
N LYS A 43 18.17 9.47 -14.64
CA LYS A 43 16.97 8.63 -14.73
C LYS A 43 16.36 8.69 -16.14
N MET A 44 16.21 9.90 -16.68
CA MET A 44 15.63 10.10 -18.01
C MET A 44 16.54 9.63 -19.14
N GLY A 45 17.86 9.68 -18.92
CA GLY A 45 18.86 9.14 -19.84
C GLY A 45 18.72 7.64 -20.12
N GLY A 46 18.10 6.87 -19.22
CA GLY A 46 17.72 5.47 -19.48
C GLY A 46 16.31 5.30 -20.06
N ILE A 47 15.36 6.12 -19.61
CA ILE A 47 13.94 6.01 -20.00
C ILE A 47 13.72 6.36 -21.47
N LEU A 48 14.26 7.49 -21.93
CA LEU A 48 14.00 7.97 -23.30
C LEU A 48 14.55 7.02 -24.37
N PRO A 49 15.79 6.48 -24.26
CA PRO A 49 16.26 5.44 -25.18
C PRO A 49 15.39 4.18 -25.15
N SER A 50 14.94 3.72 -23.98
CA SER A 50 14.07 2.54 -23.88
C SER A 50 12.72 2.75 -24.57
N LEU A 51 12.13 3.95 -24.49
CA LEU A 51 10.91 4.31 -25.23
C LEU A 51 11.15 4.33 -26.74
N ILE A 52 12.28 4.88 -27.18
CA ILE A 52 12.69 4.87 -28.59
C ILE A 52 12.81 3.43 -29.10
N GLU A 53 13.48 2.54 -28.37
CA GLU A 53 13.60 1.13 -28.74
C GLU A 53 12.23 0.46 -28.84
N SER A 54 11.33 0.71 -27.88
CA SER A 54 9.97 0.15 -27.89
C SER A 54 9.16 0.62 -29.09
N HIS A 55 9.07 1.93 -29.33
CA HIS A 55 8.31 2.47 -30.45
C HIS A 55 8.92 2.08 -31.79
N PHE A 56 10.24 1.97 -31.88
CA PHE A 56 10.92 1.44 -33.05
C PHE A 56 10.51 0.00 -33.33
N THR A 57 10.46 -0.86 -32.31
CA THR A 57 10.00 -2.24 -32.44
C THR A 57 8.56 -2.33 -32.94
N ASP A 58 7.67 -1.46 -32.46
CA ASP A 58 6.28 -1.42 -32.94
C ASP A 58 6.19 -1.02 -34.43
N VAL A 59 6.95 -0.01 -34.84
CA VAL A 59 7.06 0.40 -36.24
C VAL A 59 7.63 -0.73 -37.10
N ALA A 60 8.70 -1.37 -36.62
CA ALA A 60 9.38 -2.46 -37.30
C ALA A 60 8.44 -3.67 -37.51
N LYS A 61 7.63 -4.03 -36.52
CA LYS A 61 6.61 -5.09 -36.63
C LYS A 61 5.58 -4.78 -37.73
N VAL A 62 5.10 -3.54 -37.83
CA VAL A 62 4.11 -3.16 -38.86
C VAL A 62 4.73 -3.14 -40.27
N LEU A 63 6.01 -2.79 -40.37
CA LEU A 63 6.75 -2.74 -41.63
C LEU A 63 7.39 -4.08 -42.02
N ASP A 64 7.14 -5.15 -41.25
CA ASP A 64 7.78 -6.46 -41.41
C ASP A 64 9.32 -6.40 -41.44
N TYR A 65 9.88 -5.47 -40.65
CA TYR A 65 11.31 -5.27 -40.51
C TYR A 65 11.83 -6.01 -39.28
N ASN A 66 12.54 -7.11 -39.50
CA ASN A 66 13.17 -7.87 -38.43
C ASN A 66 14.60 -7.37 -38.19
N SER A 67 14.79 -6.63 -37.11
CA SER A 67 16.09 -6.17 -36.63
C SER A 67 16.62 -7.06 -35.50
N LYS A 68 17.92 -6.96 -35.19
CA LYS A 68 18.50 -7.62 -34.02
C LYS A 68 17.80 -7.17 -32.71
N LEU A 69 17.51 -5.88 -32.61
CA LEU A 69 16.83 -5.27 -31.46
C LEU A 69 15.43 -5.86 -31.23
N THR A 70 14.66 -6.02 -32.30
CA THR A 70 13.30 -6.59 -32.23
C THR A 70 13.32 -8.06 -31.80
N MET A 71 14.33 -8.83 -32.21
CA MET A 71 14.50 -10.22 -31.77
C MET A 71 14.87 -10.33 -30.29
N GLU A 72 15.89 -9.58 -29.85
CA GLU A 72 16.33 -9.56 -28.45
C GLU A 72 15.22 -9.07 -27.49
N GLN A 73 14.34 -8.18 -27.95
CA GLN A 73 13.20 -7.71 -27.16
C GLN A 73 12.11 -8.79 -27.04
N GLU A 74 11.81 -9.52 -28.12
CA GLU A 74 10.84 -10.61 -28.11
C GLU A 74 11.31 -11.77 -27.23
N GLU A 75 12.59 -12.15 -27.30
CA GLU A 75 13.19 -13.17 -26.42
C GLU A 75 13.05 -12.79 -24.94
N ARG A 76 13.40 -11.55 -24.58
CA ARG A 76 13.22 -11.03 -23.21
C ARG A 76 11.77 -11.08 -22.75
N TYR A 77 10.80 -10.74 -23.59
CA TYR A 77 9.39 -10.84 -23.23
C TYR A 77 8.94 -12.30 -23.03
N GLN A 78 9.41 -13.22 -23.85
CA GLN A 78 9.11 -14.65 -23.67
C GLN A 78 9.69 -15.19 -22.37
N GLU A 79 10.91 -14.80 -22.00
CA GLU A 79 11.52 -15.18 -20.72
C GLU A 79 10.72 -14.67 -19.52
N ILE A 80 10.31 -13.40 -19.52
CA ILE A 80 9.46 -12.83 -18.47
C ILE A 80 8.13 -13.58 -18.37
N ARG A 81 7.53 -13.92 -19.52
CA ARG A 81 6.27 -14.66 -19.56
C ARG A 81 6.43 -16.05 -18.95
N ARG A 82 7.47 -16.79 -19.33
CA ARG A 82 7.79 -18.11 -18.75
C ARG A 82 8.06 -18.02 -17.25
N ALA A 83 8.76 -16.98 -16.80
CA ALA A 83 9.02 -16.76 -15.38
C ALA A 83 7.73 -16.51 -14.60
N ASN A 84 6.82 -15.68 -15.11
CA ASN A 84 5.52 -15.42 -14.49
C ASN A 84 4.62 -16.66 -14.48
N GLU A 85 4.59 -17.42 -15.57
CA GLU A 85 3.87 -18.70 -15.64
C GLU A 85 4.42 -19.69 -14.61
N ARG A 86 5.74 -19.74 -14.42
CA ARG A 86 6.38 -20.57 -13.41
C ARG A 86 6.02 -20.13 -11.99
N ILE A 87 5.99 -18.83 -11.71
CA ILE A 87 5.54 -18.30 -10.40
C ILE A 87 4.11 -18.75 -10.13
N HIS A 88 3.22 -18.57 -11.10
CA HIS A 88 1.81 -18.93 -10.93
C HIS A 88 1.60 -20.44 -10.71
N GLU A 89 2.34 -21.28 -11.45
CA GLU A 89 2.32 -22.73 -11.25
C GLU A 89 2.84 -23.12 -9.86
N LEU A 90 3.92 -22.48 -9.38
CA LEU A 90 4.45 -22.73 -8.04
C LEU A 90 3.45 -22.30 -6.95
N GLU A 91 2.79 -21.15 -7.10
CA GLU A 91 1.73 -20.69 -6.19
C GLU A 91 0.56 -21.68 -6.12
N LYS A 92 0.14 -22.20 -7.28
CA LYS A 92 -0.93 -23.20 -7.37
C LYS A 92 -0.54 -24.50 -6.66
N GLN A 93 0.67 -25.02 -6.93
CA GLN A 93 1.19 -26.22 -6.28
C GLN A 93 1.30 -26.06 -4.76
N LEU A 94 1.66 -24.86 -4.28
CA LEU A 94 1.68 -24.52 -2.86
C LEU A 94 0.30 -24.48 -2.21
N GLY A 95 -0.71 -23.96 -2.92
CA GLY A 95 -2.07 -23.84 -2.43
C GLY A 95 -2.82 -25.17 -2.36
N GLU A 96 -2.64 -26.05 -3.35
CA GLU A 96 -3.32 -27.35 -3.43
C GLU A 96 -2.80 -28.39 -2.42
N GLN A 97 -1.58 -28.20 -1.91
CA GLN A 97 -0.91 -29.19 -1.05
C GLN A 97 -1.06 -28.93 0.46
N LYS A 98 -1.61 -27.79 0.87
CA LYS A 98 -1.73 -27.45 2.30
C LYS A 98 -3.11 -27.81 2.86
N PRO A 99 -3.16 -28.51 4.02
CA PRO A 99 -4.41 -28.66 4.76
C PRO A 99 -5.00 -27.29 5.11
N ILE A 100 -6.31 -27.13 4.91
CA ILE A 100 -7.05 -25.92 5.33
C ILE A 100 -7.47 -26.05 6.81
N ASP A 101 -7.31 -27.24 7.40
CA ASP A 101 -7.63 -27.51 8.79
C ASP A 101 -6.86 -26.56 9.71
N GLY A 102 -7.59 -25.82 10.56
CA GLY A 102 -7.01 -24.85 11.49
C GLY A 102 -6.74 -23.46 10.90
N LEU A 103 -6.93 -23.23 9.58
CA LEU A 103 -6.67 -21.93 8.97
C LEU A 103 -7.61 -20.85 9.51
N ALA A 104 -8.91 -21.17 9.67
CA ALA A 104 -9.88 -20.21 10.20
C ALA A 104 -9.50 -19.77 11.62
N GLU A 105 -9.11 -20.72 12.46
CA GLU A 105 -8.66 -20.49 13.83
C GLU A 105 -7.35 -19.67 13.88
N GLN A 106 -6.43 -19.89 12.94
CA GLN A 106 -5.21 -19.09 12.81
C GLN A 106 -5.51 -17.64 12.41
N LEU A 107 -6.38 -17.44 11.41
CA LEU A 107 -6.77 -16.10 10.96
C LEU A 107 -7.53 -15.33 12.05
N GLU A 108 -8.39 -16.01 12.81
CA GLU A 108 -9.09 -15.45 13.97
C GLU A 108 -8.09 -15.08 15.07
N TYR A 109 -7.14 -15.96 15.39
CA TYR A 109 -6.09 -15.68 16.37
C TYR A 109 -5.28 -14.42 15.99
N LEU A 110 -4.84 -14.31 14.73
CA LEU A 110 -4.12 -13.12 14.26
C LEU A 110 -4.96 -11.85 14.40
N SER A 111 -6.24 -11.92 14.02
CA SER A 111 -7.16 -10.78 14.13
C SER A 111 -7.36 -10.35 15.59
N ARG A 112 -7.45 -11.34 16.49
CA ARG A 112 -7.56 -11.11 17.94
C ARG A 112 -6.30 -10.47 18.50
N VAL A 113 -5.10 -10.94 18.14
CA VAL A 113 -3.84 -10.34 18.60
C VAL A 113 -3.75 -8.85 18.25
N VAL A 114 -4.17 -8.47 17.04
CA VAL A 114 -4.19 -7.05 16.63
C VAL A 114 -5.23 -6.25 17.44
N SER A 115 -6.43 -6.82 17.63
CA SER A 115 -7.50 -6.18 18.38
C SER A 115 -7.14 -6.01 19.86
N ASP A 116 -6.58 -7.04 20.48
CA ASP A 116 -6.18 -7.06 21.88
C ASP A 116 -5.08 -6.04 22.12
N TRP A 117 -4.06 -5.99 21.26
CA TRP A 117 -3.01 -4.96 21.35
C TRP A 117 -3.58 -3.54 21.31
N TRP A 118 -4.51 -3.25 20.41
CA TRP A 118 -5.12 -1.92 20.31
C TRP A 118 -6.02 -1.58 21.50
N ASN A 119 -6.67 -2.60 22.05
CA ASN A 119 -7.50 -2.52 23.24
C ASN A 119 -6.65 -2.27 24.49
N GLU A 120 -5.54 -3.00 24.64
CA GLU A 120 -4.57 -2.87 25.73
C GLU A 120 -3.85 -1.52 25.72
N TYR A 121 -3.53 -0.99 24.53
CA TYR A 121 -2.93 0.34 24.42
C TYR A 121 -3.87 1.46 24.90
N GLY A 122 -5.19 1.23 24.90
CA GLY A 122 -6.21 2.16 25.41
C GLY A 122 -6.95 2.97 24.35
N PHE A 123 -6.73 2.69 23.05
CA PHE A 123 -7.48 3.34 21.97
C PHE A 123 -8.78 2.62 21.64
N HIS A 124 -8.82 1.31 21.84
CA HIS A 124 -10.01 0.47 21.75
C HIS A 124 -10.66 0.41 20.35
N HIS A 125 -11.32 -0.72 20.08
CA HIS A 125 -12.08 -1.00 18.86
C HIS A 125 -11.27 -1.04 17.55
N VAL A 126 -11.14 -2.26 17.02
CA VAL A 126 -10.71 -2.55 15.66
C VAL A 126 -11.91 -3.06 14.88
N SER A 127 -12.13 -2.53 13.69
CA SER A 127 -13.25 -2.90 12.81
C SER A 127 -12.76 -3.23 11.40
N GLU A 128 -13.65 -3.82 10.59
CA GLU A 128 -13.36 -4.21 9.21
C GLU A 128 -12.10 -5.08 9.02
N ALA A 129 -11.71 -5.80 10.07
CA ALA A 129 -10.58 -6.73 10.06
C ALA A 129 -10.82 -7.83 9.02
N SER A 130 -9.89 -7.99 8.08
CA SER A 130 -9.98 -8.99 7.02
C SER A 130 -8.63 -9.26 6.37
N PHE A 131 -8.53 -10.39 5.66
CA PHE A 131 -7.36 -10.77 4.90
C PHE A 131 -7.63 -10.58 3.41
N THR A 132 -6.70 -9.95 2.69
CA THR A 132 -6.78 -9.84 1.24
C THR A 132 -6.45 -11.17 0.57
N ARG A 133 -6.74 -11.28 -0.74
CA ARG A 133 -6.36 -12.46 -1.54
C ARG A 133 -4.85 -12.75 -1.53
N SER A 134 -4.03 -11.73 -1.30
CA SER A 134 -2.57 -11.84 -1.21
C SER A 134 -2.07 -12.08 0.21
N GLY A 135 -2.95 -12.42 1.16
CA GLY A 135 -2.57 -12.69 2.56
C GLY A 135 -2.22 -11.46 3.39
N ILE A 136 -2.54 -10.25 2.93
CA ILE A 136 -2.31 -9.02 3.70
C ILE A 136 -3.44 -8.85 4.70
N TYR A 137 -3.11 -8.60 5.97
CA TYR A 137 -4.10 -8.23 6.97
C TYR A 137 -4.44 -6.75 6.84
N LYS A 138 -5.73 -6.42 6.79
CA LYS A 138 -6.21 -5.03 6.82
C LYS A 138 -7.24 -4.84 7.91
N ALA A 139 -7.21 -3.68 8.56
CA ALA A 139 -8.20 -3.31 9.57
C ALA A 139 -8.32 -1.79 9.72
N LYS A 140 -9.43 -1.35 10.29
CA LYS A 140 -9.66 0.03 10.73
C LYS A 140 -9.54 0.13 12.24
N PHE A 141 -8.58 0.92 12.68
CA PHE A 141 -8.34 1.22 14.08
C PHE A 141 -9.10 2.48 14.45
N SER A 142 -10.03 2.38 15.39
CA SER A 142 -10.82 3.52 15.86
C SER A 142 -10.29 4.04 17.20
N PHE A 143 -10.79 5.18 17.65
CA PHE A 143 -10.33 5.82 18.89
C PHE A 143 -11.50 5.97 19.86
N MET A 144 -11.89 4.87 20.51
CA MET A 144 -12.91 4.87 21.55
C MET A 144 -12.27 5.08 22.94
N LEU A 145 -11.66 6.26 23.14
CA LEU A 145 -11.10 6.66 24.44
C LEU A 145 -12.14 6.61 25.56
N GLU A 146 -13.42 6.76 25.18
CA GLU A 146 -14.75 6.54 25.79
C GLU A 146 -15.19 5.20 26.38
N TYR A 147 -14.57 4.11 25.95
CA TYR A 147 -15.24 2.81 25.99
C TYR A 147 -15.40 2.27 27.43
N LEU A 148 -16.63 1.93 27.80
CA LEU A 148 -16.94 1.13 28.99
C LEU A 148 -17.83 -0.03 28.55
N SER A 149 -17.42 -1.26 28.89
CA SER A 149 -18.28 -2.41 28.69
C SER A 149 -19.51 -2.28 29.59
N THR A 150 -20.69 -2.20 28.99
CA THR A 150 -21.99 -2.17 29.71
C THR A 150 -22.20 -3.43 30.57
N PHE A 151 -21.42 -4.49 30.32
CA PHE A 151 -21.48 -5.78 31.02
C PHE A 151 -20.32 -5.99 31.99
N SER A 152 -19.52 -4.95 32.27
CA SER A 152 -18.41 -5.08 33.22
C SER A 152 -18.89 -5.48 34.62
N LYS A 153 -18.13 -6.38 35.24
CA LYS A 153 -18.31 -6.79 36.64
C LYS A 153 -17.65 -5.79 37.62
N THR A 154 -16.83 -4.86 37.11
CA THR A 154 -16.02 -3.90 37.89
C THR A 154 -16.15 -2.46 37.36
N PRO A 155 -17.36 -1.94 37.10
CA PRO A 155 -17.57 -0.69 36.36
C PRO A 155 -16.98 0.56 37.02
N VAL A 156 -16.78 0.55 38.35
CA VAL A 156 -16.16 1.67 39.08
C VAL A 156 -14.65 1.69 38.86
N THR A 157 -13.98 0.55 39.07
CA THR A 157 -12.53 0.41 38.84
C THR A 157 -12.17 0.62 37.38
N ASP A 158 -12.98 0.09 36.45
CA ASP A 158 -12.77 0.30 35.01
C ASP A 158 -12.82 1.79 34.64
N LYS A 159 -13.68 2.57 35.31
CA LYS A 159 -13.77 4.02 35.10
C LYS A 159 -12.56 4.75 35.68
N GLU A 160 -11.99 4.30 36.79
CA GLU A 160 -10.78 4.85 37.40
C GLU A 160 -9.54 4.56 36.53
N ASN A 161 -9.28 3.29 36.23
CA ASN A 161 -8.17 2.85 35.37
C ASN A 161 -8.16 3.57 34.02
N ARG A 162 -9.36 3.85 33.48
CA ARG A 162 -9.50 4.52 32.20
C ARG A 162 -9.19 6.02 32.26
N LYS A 163 -9.57 6.70 33.35
CA LYS A 163 -9.17 8.09 33.57
C LYS A 163 -7.65 8.18 33.73
N GLU A 164 -7.06 7.23 34.46
CA GLU A 164 -5.61 7.10 34.59
C GLU A 164 -4.96 6.88 33.23
N ARG A 165 -5.46 5.96 32.40
CA ARG A 165 -4.92 5.73 31.05
C ARG A 165 -5.00 6.96 30.14
N ILE A 166 -6.10 7.72 30.17
CA ILE A 166 -6.20 8.97 29.39
C ILE A 166 -5.15 9.98 29.86
N GLN A 167 -4.96 10.10 31.18
CA GLN A 167 -3.95 10.97 31.75
C GLN A 167 -2.53 10.54 31.34
N GLU A 168 -2.23 9.25 31.38
CA GLU A 168 -0.98 8.68 30.89
C GLU A 168 -0.74 8.99 29.40
N LEU A 169 -1.77 8.88 28.55
CA LEU A 169 -1.66 9.23 27.13
C LEU A 169 -1.29 10.72 26.96
N ILE A 170 -1.88 11.62 27.76
CA ILE A 170 -1.52 13.04 27.72
C ILE A 170 -0.06 13.23 28.14
N GLU A 171 0.38 12.52 29.19
CA GLU A 171 1.78 12.56 29.68
C GLU A 171 2.78 11.94 28.71
N GLU A 172 2.39 10.91 27.97
CA GLU A 172 3.13 10.36 26.82
C GLU A 172 3.25 11.38 25.68
N GLY A 173 2.42 12.43 25.68
CA GLY A 173 2.43 13.56 24.75
C GLY A 173 1.43 13.43 23.60
N TRP A 174 0.33 12.70 23.82
CA TRP A 174 -0.82 12.68 22.91
C TRP A 174 -1.69 13.92 23.10
N ASP A 175 -2.06 14.56 22.00
CA ASP A 175 -2.98 15.70 22.03
C ASP A 175 -4.43 15.19 22.08
N ILE A 176 -5.07 15.31 23.25
CA ILE A 176 -6.43 14.84 23.49
C ILE A 176 -7.33 16.03 23.84
N LEU A 177 -8.43 16.17 23.10
CA LEU A 177 -9.45 17.18 23.32
C LEU A 177 -10.49 16.67 24.32
N HIS A 178 -10.86 17.51 25.30
CA HIS A 178 -11.97 17.27 26.20
C HIS A 178 -13.06 18.29 25.89
N GLU A 179 -14.18 17.85 25.32
CA GLU A 179 -15.30 18.76 25.01
C GLU A 179 -16.00 19.17 26.33
N GLU A 180 -16.25 20.48 26.49
CA GLU A 180 -16.85 21.06 27.71
C GLU A 180 -18.25 20.50 28.01
N ASN A 181 -18.94 19.95 27.01
CA ASN A 181 -20.31 19.47 27.07
C ASN A 181 -20.45 18.00 27.57
N GLY A 182 -19.37 17.37 28.02
CA GLY A 182 -19.41 16.02 28.59
C GLY A 182 -19.41 14.88 27.55
N TYR A 183 -18.96 15.15 26.34
CA TYR A 183 -18.69 14.13 25.33
C TYR A 183 -17.34 13.45 25.59
N SER A 184 -17.22 12.24 25.04
CA SER A 184 -16.00 11.44 25.03
C SER A 184 -14.77 12.23 24.63
N PRO A 185 -13.64 12.12 25.35
CA PRO A 185 -12.39 12.71 24.93
C PRO A 185 -12.01 12.18 23.54
N LYS A 186 -11.48 13.06 22.71
CA LYS A 186 -11.20 12.78 21.30
C LYS A 186 -9.72 12.98 21.00
N LEU A 187 -9.15 12.06 20.24
CA LEU A 187 -7.78 12.21 19.76
C LEU A 187 -7.74 13.24 18.63
N VAL A 188 -6.95 14.29 18.80
CA VAL A 188 -6.83 15.37 17.82
C VAL A 188 -6.08 14.88 16.58
N ASP A 189 -6.57 15.21 15.39
CA ASP A 189 -5.89 14.96 14.12
C ASP A 189 -4.93 16.13 13.79
N ASN A 190 -3.70 16.01 14.28
CA ASN A 190 -2.61 16.94 14.03
C ASN A 190 -1.29 16.21 13.70
N ASP A 191 -0.25 16.94 13.34
CA ASP A 191 1.03 16.34 12.91
C ASP A 191 1.75 15.56 14.03
N ASN A 192 1.60 15.98 15.29
CA ASN A 192 2.17 15.28 16.45
C ASN A 192 1.53 13.88 16.61
N ASN A 193 0.20 13.83 16.72
CA ASN A 193 -0.53 12.57 16.86
C ASN A 193 -0.41 11.69 15.61
N ARG A 194 -0.40 12.25 14.39
CA ARG A 194 -0.14 11.48 13.16
C ARG A 194 1.21 10.78 13.21
N SER A 195 2.27 11.51 13.57
CA SER A 195 3.62 10.97 13.65
C SER A 195 3.72 9.89 14.74
N ARG A 196 3.07 10.10 15.88
CA ARG A 196 2.99 9.12 16.97
C ARG A 196 2.24 7.85 16.58
N LEU A 197 1.09 7.96 15.90
CA LEU A 197 0.34 6.81 15.38
C LEU A 197 1.17 5.99 14.39
N ILE A 198 1.85 6.68 13.47
CA ILE A 198 2.74 6.02 12.51
C ILE A 198 3.84 5.25 13.24
N ASN A 199 4.48 5.88 14.23
CA ASN A 199 5.55 5.25 15.00
C ASN A 199 5.05 4.07 15.84
N LEU A 200 3.92 4.23 16.54
CA LEU A 200 3.28 3.19 17.35
C LEU A 200 2.93 1.96 16.52
N ILE A 201 2.31 2.17 15.35
CA ILE A 201 1.93 1.07 14.47
C ILE A 201 3.17 0.40 13.88
N LYS A 202 4.17 1.18 13.44
CA LYS A 202 5.37 0.62 12.83
C LYS A 202 6.30 -0.06 13.83
N SER A 203 6.32 0.39 15.09
CA SER A 203 7.09 -0.28 16.14
C SER A 203 6.48 -1.64 16.46
N ARG A 204 5.14 -1.75 16.45
CA ARG A 204 4.45 -3.02 16.68
C ARG A 204 4.42 -3.93 15.45
N PHE A 205 4.24 -3.35 14.26
CA PHE A 205 4.08 -4.03 12.99
C PHE A 205 4.97 -3.38 11.92
N PRO A 206 6.25 -3.77 11.79
CA PRO A 206 7.22 -3.11 10.91
C PRO A 206 6.83 -3.04 9.44
N SER A 207 6.11 -4.03 8.92
CA SER A 207 5.60 -4.07 7.54
C SER A 207 4.33 -3.23 7.34
N ALA A 208 3.77 -2.65 8.40
CA ALA A 208 2.49 -1.95 8.33
C ALA A 208 2.56 -0.63 7.57
N LYS A 209 1.48 -0.33 6.85
CA LYS A 209 1.25 0.95 6.18
C LYS A 209 -0.11 1.48 6.53
N ILE A 210 -0.15 2.74 6.95
CA ILE A 210 -1.39 3.51 7.06
C ILE A 210 -1.77 3.99 5.66
N ILE A 211 -2.91 3.53 5.15
CA ILE A 211 -3.36 3.83 3.79
C ILE A 211 -4.32 5.02 3.78
N ARG A 212 -5.12 5.17 4.83
CA ARG A 212 -6.08 6.27 4.96
C ARG A 212 -6.28 6.66 6.41
N THR A 213 -6.49 7.95 6.65
CA THR A 213 -6.95 8.50 7.91
C THR A 213 -8.33 9.13 7.71
N GLY A 214 -9.28 8.79 8.57
CA GLY A 214 -10.60 9.42 8.64
C GLY A 214 -10.68 10.36 9.84
N ASN A 215 -11.25 11.54 9.65
CA ASN A 215 -11.44 12.53 10.71
C ASN A 215 -12.83 13.17 10.63
N TRP A 216 -13.18 13.85 11.71
CA TRP A 216 -14.36 14.71 11.84
C TRP A 216 -13.92 16.09 12.30
N LEU A 217 -14.63 17.14 11.85
CA LEU A 217 -14.52 18.46 12.45
C LEU A 217 -15.42 18.47 13.70
N THR A 218 -14.87 18.89 14.83
CA THR A 218 -15.67 19.11 16.05
C THR A 218 -16.36 20.45 16.00
N ASP A 219 -17.62 20.50 16.45
CA ASP A 219 -18.43 21.73 16.45
C ASP A 219 -17.89 22.79 17.43
N ASP A 220 -17.27 22.37 18.54
CA ASP A 220 -16.89 23.26 19.64
C ASP A 220 -15.53 23.95 19.42
N ASP A 221 -14.52 23.26 18.89
CA ASP A 221 -13.13 23.76 18.82
C ASP A 221 -12.57 24.02 17.41
N ASN A 222 -13.39 23.88 16.35
CA ASN A 222 -12.91 23.88 14.95
C ASN A 222 -11.68 22.97 14.72
N ALA A 223 -11.52 21.94 15.55
CA ALA A 223 -10.43 20.99 15.50
C ALA A 223 -10.85 19.75 14.72
N PHE A 224 -9.92 19.16 13.96
CA PHE A 224 -10.14 17.85 13.40
C PHE A 224 -9.79 16.80 14.46
N THR A 225 -10.64 15.78 14.63
CA THR A 225 -10.39 14.62 15.51
C THR A 225 -10.42 13.34 14.72
N PHE A 226 -9.56 12.39 15.06
CA PHE A 226 -9.53 11.09 14.38
C PHE A 226 -10.83 10.32 14.61
N ARG A 227 -11.35 9.74 13.53
CA ARG A 227 -12.40 8.72 13.57
C ARG A 227 -11.80 7.33 13.50
N ASP A 228 -11.01 7.09 12.45
CA ASP A 228 -10.37 5.82 12.19
C ASP A 228 -9.09 5.98 11.38
N ILE A 229 -8.19 5.00 11.47
CA ILE A 229 -7.08 4.84 10.54
C ILE A 229 -7.13 3.44 9.92
N GLU A 230 -6.97 3.39 8.60
CA GLU A 230 -6.98 2.16 7.82
C GLU A 230 -5.53 1.71 7.63
N VAL A 231 -5.22 0.52 8.16
CA VAL A 231 -3.85 -0.02 8.21
C VAL A 231 -3.80 -1.37 7.52
N TYR A 232 -2.73 -1.57 6.75
CA TYR A 232 -2.41 -2.81 6.06
C TYR A 232 -1.11 -3.36 6.62
N ILE A 233 -1.11 -4.59 7.12
CA ILE A 233 0.07 -5.32 7.63
C ILE A 233 0.44 -6.36 6.58
N TYR A 234 1.60 -6.15 5.93
CA TYR A 234 2.00 -6.91 4.74
C TYR A 234 2.68 -8.24 5.07
N ASP A 235 3.29 -8.36 6.25
CA ASP A 235 3.84 -9.61 6.78
C ASP A 235 3.05 -10.04 8.01
N LEU A 236 2.38 -11.20 7.93
CA LEU A 236 1.60 -11.72 9.05
C LEU A 236 2.48 -12.15 10.23
N HIS A 237 3.78 -12.38 10.04
CA HIS A 237 4.70 -12.68 11.14
C HIS A 237 4.80 -11.51 12.11
N ASP A 238 4.73 -10.27 11.63
CA ASP A 238 4.71 -9.07 12.48
C ASP A 238 3.62 -9.12 13.54
N ILE A 239 2.50 -9.77 13.25
CA ILE A 239 1.39 -9.91 14.20
C ILE A 239 1.80 -10.80 15.37
N ILE A 240 2.55 -11.87 15.12
CA ILE A 240 2.94 -12.88 16.11
C ILE A 240 4.21 -12.49 16.88
N THR A 241 5.16 -11.82 16.22
CA THR A 241 6.53 -11.64 16.74
C THR A 241 6.65 -10.80 18.02
N ALA A 242 5.68 -9.95 18.35
CA ALA A 242 5.82 -9.06 19.52
C ALA A 242 5.52 -9.69 20.89
N GLN A 243 5.23 -11.00 20.99
CA GLN A 243 5.11 -11.68 22.28
C GLN A 243 6.43 -12.28 22.81
N VAL A 244 7.54 -12.18 22.07
CA VAL A 244 8.76 -12.94 22.40
C VAL A 244 9.70 -12.22 23.39
N GLU A 245 9.46 -10.96 23.75
CA GLU A 245 10.38 -10.21 24.63
C GLU A 245 10.06 -10.29 26.15
N GLU A 246 8.93 -10.88 26.58
CA GLU A 246 8.57 -10.93 28.01
C GLU A 246 8.82 -12.27 28.73
N GLU A 247 9.26 -13.33 28.04
CA GLU A 247 9.58 -14.63 28.71
C GLU A 247 11.09 -14.83 29.01
N GLN A 248 11.92 -13.80 28.87
CA GLN A 248 13.33 -13.85 29.26
C GLN A 248 13.76 -12.61 30.05
N SER A 249 13.26 -12.47 31.28
CA SER A 249 13.89 -11.64 32.33
C SER A 249 13.60 -12.21 33.72
#